data_AF-A0A9D5YWE0-F1
#
_entry.id   AF-A0A9D5YWE0-F1
#
_cell.length_a   1.000
_cell.length_b   1.000
_cell.length_c   1.000
_cell.angle_alpha   90.00
_cell.angle_beta   90.00
_cell.angle_gamma   90.00
#
_symmetry.space_group_name_H-M   'P 1'
#
loop_
_entity.id
_entity.type
_entity.pdbx_description
1 polymer ?
#
loop_
_entity_poly.entity_id
_entity_poly.type
_entity_poly.pdbx_seq_one_letter_code
_entity_poly.pdbx_strand_id
1 'polypeptide(L)'
;MANWAHVFKIFALLVAALLVFLAAQRMLRPADYGKLGNYRAGALNDLFAQAPRHEGPASAPSAMKTSWACTKKTSTAVNCEDCHGPAHLHVKFFLGEGGDEIAEASAVLPREYTLEGCLFCHRKLAARPRNFPQVDPEEHFAFLHVNDATTPCIECHGPHEPLFLLTRVSEARIHPIIQECRQCHATPVEGDHRAVAGHPVIFECRDCHRKVVEDFAGREHAFLRCTACHLFYQENESAGRIFKNGNQRFCLLCHEKKDWKNGEGWPQIVPANHPEGVEMDRDDPTLCLACHLENIHGEEAMERGAP
;
A
#
# COMPACT_ATOMS: atom_id res chain seq x y z
N MET A 1 36.79 -4.07 71.59
CA MET A 1 35.40 -3.54 71.54
C MET A 1 34.96 -3.52 70.10
N ALA A 2 33.91 -4.27 69.73
CA ALA A 2 33.44 -4.32 68.35
C ALA A 2 32.93 -2.93 67.91
N ASN A 3 33.34 -2.46 66.72
CA ASN A 3 32.93 -1.16 66.19
C ASN A 3 31.56 -1.28 65.50
N TRP A 4 30.49 -1.13 66.28
CA TRP A 4 29.09 -1.25 65.84
C TRP A 4 28.61 -0.10 64.93
N ALA A 5 29.45 0.90 64.64
CA ALA A 5 29.05 2.09 63.89
C ALA A 5 28.59 1.76 62.46
N HIS A 6 29.18 0.76 61.81
CA HIS A 6 28.78 0.36 60.46
C HIS A 6 27.41 -0.33 60.44
N VAL A 7 27.12 -1.16 61.45
CA VAL A 7 25.80 -1.83 61.62
C VAL A 7 24.70 -0.79 61.83
N PHE A 8 24.93 0.20 62.69
CA PHE A 8 23.95 1.25 62.95
C PHE A 8 23.68 2.12 61.71
N LYS A 9 24.72 2.47 60.94
CA LYS A 9 24.58 3.23 59.68
C LYS A 9 23.75 2.47 58.64
N ILE A 10 24.02 1.18 58.45
CA ILE A 10 23.25 0.34 57.51
C ILE A 10 21.80 0.22 57.97
N PHE A 11 21.57 -0.04 59.27
CA PHE A 11 20.23 -0.16 59.81
C PHE A 11 19.43 1.15 59.67
N ALA A 12 20.05 2.30 59.96
CA ALA A 12 19.44 3.61 59.78
C ALA A 12 19.08 3.89 58.31
N LEU A 13 19.94 3.53 57.36
CA LEU A 13 19.64 3.63 55.92
C LEU A 13 18.46 2.74 55.51
N LEU A 14 18.40 1.50 56.01
CA LEU A 14 17.29 0.59 55.72
C LEU A 14 15.97 1.13 56.29
N VAL A 15 15.98 1.66 57.51
CA VAL A 15 14.80 2.29 58.11
C VAL A 15 14.39 3.53 57.33
N ALA A 16 15.32 4.39 56.94
CA ALA A 16 15.03 5.55 56.10
C ALA A 16 14.44 5.14 54.75
N ALA A 17 15.02 4.15 54.08
CA ALA A 17 14.50 3.61 52.82
C ALA A 17 13.10 3.01 52.98
N LEU A 18 12.85 2.29 54.08
CA LEU A 18 11.52 1.75 54.39
C LEU A 18 10.50 2.87 54.62
N LEU A 19 10.85 3.92 55.35
CA LEU A 19 9.97 5.06 55.58
C LEU A 19 9.64 5.79 54.27
N VAL A 20 10.64 6.01 53.41
CA VAL A 20 10.44 6.57 52.07
C VAL A 20 9.53 5.67 51.23
N PHE A 21 9.76 4.36 51.25
CA PHE A 21 8.93 3.39 50.54
C PHE A 21 7.47 3.43 51.02
N LEU A 22 7.23 3.44 52.33
CA LEU A 22 5.88 3.50 52.90
C LEU A 22 5.17 4.82 52.57
N ALA A 23 5.90 5.94 52.59
CA ALA A 23 5.37 7.24 52.17
C ALA A 23 5.01 7.24 50.67
N ALA A 24 5.91 6.78 49.80
CA ALA A 24 5.65 6.66 48.37
C ALA A 24 4.46 5.71 48.08
N GLN A 25 4.39 4.58 48.78
CA GLN A 25 3.29 3.63 48.65
C GLN A 25 1.96 4.25 49.09
N ARG A 26 1.95 5.08 50.14
CA ARG A 26 0.75 5.79 50.60
C ARG A 26 0.27 6.85 49.61
N MET A 27 1.20 7.52 48.92
CA MET A 27 0.90 8.61 47.98
C MET A 27 0.55 8.12 46.57
N LEU A 28 1.26 7.11 46.06
CA LEU A 28 1.12 6.63 44.68
C LEU A 28 0.06 5.54 44.53
N ARG A 29 -0.37 4.90 45.63
CA ARG A 29 -1.42 3.89 45.58
C ARG A 29 -2.79 4.56 45.41
N PRO A 30 -3.52 4.28 44.32
CA PRO A 30 -4.87 4.79 44.12
C PRO A 30 -5.81 4.36 45.26
N ALA A 31 -6.78 5.21 45.60
CA ALA A 31 -7.73 4.95 46.70
C ALA A 31 -8.59 3.68 46.51
N ASP A 32 -8.66 3.20 45.28
CA ASP A 32 -9.43 2.04 44.84
C ASP A 32 -8.57 0.79 44.56
N TYR A 33 -7.25 0.87 44.77
CA TYR A 33 -6.34 -0.25 44.64
C TYR A 33 -6.68 -1.38 45.63
N GLY A 34 -6.71 -2.62 45.16
CA GLY A 34 -7.05 -3.79 45.99
C GLY A 34 -8.54 -4.13 46.03
N LYS A 35 -9.44 -3.27 45.54
CA LYS A 35 -10.89 -3.58 45.49
C LYS A 35 -11.23 -4.72 44.52
N LEU A 36 -10.45 -4.87 43.45
CA LEU A 36 -10.59 -5.92 42.44
C LEU A 36 -9.28 -6.73 42.28
N GLY A 37 -8.54 -6.92 43.38
CA GLY A 37 -7.19 -7.51 43.35
C GLY A 37 -6.14 -6.52 42.82
N ASN A 38 -5.24 -6.99 41.95
CA ASN A 38 -4.19 -6.15 41.37
C ASN A 38 -4.69 -5.15 40.31
N TYR A 39 -5.97 -5.24 39.94
CA TYR A 39 -6.60 -4.32 39.00
C TYR A 39 -7.13 -3.07 39.71
N ARG A 40 -6.91 -1.89 39.11
CA ARG A 40 -7.41 -0.60 39.61
C ARG A 40 -8.84 -0.38 39.13
N ALA A 41 -9.81 -0.39 40.05
CA ALA A 41 -11.24 -0.36 39.73
C ALA A 41 -11.70 0.88 38.93
N GLY A 42 -11.09 2.05 39.16
CA GLY A 42 -11.37 3.31 38.47
C GLY A 42 -10.65 3.46 37.12
N ALA A 43 -9.81 2.50 36.72
CA ALA A 43 -9.04 2.62 35.48
C ALA A 43 -9.93 2.76 34.25
N LEU A 44 -11.06 2.03 34.18
CA LEU A 44 -12.00 2.16 33.06
C LEU A 44 -12.65 3.54 33.03
N ASN A 45 -13.09 4.06 34.18
CA ASN A 45 -13.71 5.39 34.23
C ASN A 45 -12.75 6.49 33.79
N ASP A 46 -11.47 6.39 34.20
CA ASP A 46 -10.44 7.34 33.78
C ASP A 46 -10.12 7.23 32.28
N LEU A 47 -10.21 6.03 31.70
CA LEU A 47 -10.06 5.83 30.26
C LEU A 47 -11.28 6.37 29.49
N PHE A 48 -12.49 6.12 29.98
CA PHE A 48 -13.72 6.65 29.37
C PHE A 48 -13.85 8.17 29.50
N ALA A 49 -13.22 8.77 30.51
CA ALA A 49 -13.18 10.22 30.67
C ALA A 49 -12.24 10.92 29.67
N GLN A 50 -11.37 10.18 28.97
CA GLN A 50 -10.50 10.76 27.95
C GLN A 50 -11.28 10.98 26.66
N ALA A 51 -11.09 12.14 26.04
CA ALA A 51 -11.62 12.39 24.71
C ALA A 51 -10.94 11.45 23.69
N PRO A 52 -11.70 10.80 22.79
CA PRO A 52 -11.12 10.01 21.72
C PRO A 52 -10.27 10.91 20.83
N ARG A 53 -9.06 10.45 20.51
CA ARG A 53 -8.16 11.13 19.55
C ARG A 53 -8.29 10.55 18.14
N HIS A 54 -8.76 9.31 18.06
CA HIS A 54 -9.07 8.60 16.83
C HIS A 54 -10.57 8.73 16.55
N GLU A 55 -10.89 9.33 15.42
CA GLU A 55 -12.26 9.65 15.02
C GLU A 55 -12.85 8.58 14.09
N GLY A 56 -12.01 7.74 13.47
CA GLY A 56 -12.44 6.72 12.51
C GLY A 56 -13.07 7.28 11.22
N PRO A 57 -13.60 6.43 10.34
CA PRO A 57 -14.11 6.83 9.03
C PRO A 57 -15.54 7.41 9.06
N ALA A 58 -16.28 7.30 10.18
CA ALA A 58 -17.67 7.76 10.24
C ALA A 58 -17.82 9.24 10.61
N SER A 59 -16.78 9.83 11.17
CA SER A 59 -16.74 11.18 11.76
C SER A 59 -16.41 12.30 10.77
N ALA A 60 -15.86 11.97 9.60
CA ALA A 60 -15.42 13.01 8.68
C ALA A 60 -16.61 13.72 8.01
N PRO A 61 -16.63 15.06 8.01
CA PRO A 61 -17.71 15.84 7.39
C PRO A 61 -17.93 15.52 5.91
N SER A 62 -19.16 15.71 5.45
CA SER A 62 -19.52 15.59 4.02
C SER A 62 -18.66 16.48 3.11
N ALA A 63 -18.17 17.61 3.62
CA ALA A 63 -17.24 18.51 2.91
C ALA A 63 -15.87 17.88 2.62
N MET A 64 -15.41 16.91 3.43
CA MET A 64 -14.18 16.16 3.19
C MET A 64 -14.36 15.02 2.16
N LYS A 65 -15.60 14.70 1.74
CA LYS A 65 -15.86 13.62 0.77
C LYS A 65 -15.29 13.89 -0.63
N THR A 66 -14.95 15.15 -0.96
CA THR A 66 -14.33 15.52 -2.24
C THR A 66 -12.83 15.24 -2.29
N SER A 67 -12.07 15.42 -1.21
CA SER A 67 -10.68 14.94 -1.11
C SER A 67 -10.63 13.44 -0.83
N TRP A 68 -11.64 12.89 -0.17
CA TRP A 68 -11.86 11.45 -0.07
C TRP A 68 -12.18 10.78 -1.40
N ALA A 69 -12.51 11.53 -2.46
CA ALA A 69 -12.70 10.97 -3.79
C ALA A 69 -11.42 10.30 -4.33
N CYS A 70 -10.27 10.53 -3.70
CA CYS A 70 -9.02 9.82 -3.98
C CYS A 70 -9.01 8.36 -3.49
N THR A 71 -9.94 7.89 -2.65
CA THR A 71 -9.99 6.47 -2.22
C THR A 71 -10.72 5.54 -3.19
N LYS A 72 -11.32 6.07 -4.26
CA LYS A 72 -12.26 5.31 -5.11
C LYS A 72 -11.64 4.17 -5.93
N LYS A 73 -10.32 3.99 -5.96
CA LYS A 73 -9.69 3.00 -6.84
C LYS A 73 -9.18 1.73 -6.15
N THR A 74 -8.65 1.78 -4.92
CA THR A 74 -7.94 0.61 -4.35
C THR A 74 -7.91 0.48 -2.82
N SER A 75 -7.95 1.57 -2.04
CA SER A 75 -7.73 1.54 -0.58
C SER A 75 -8.98 1.90 0.24
N THR A 76 -10.15 1.39 -0.12
CA THR A 76 -11.42 1.70 0.58
C THR A 76 -11.56 1.03 1.96
N ALA A 77 -10.72 0.04 2.26
CA ALA A 77 -10.78 -0.74 3.49
C ALA A 77 -9.83 -0.26 4.61
N VAL A 78 -8.98 0.73 4.34
CA VAL A 78 -7.99 1.27 5.30
C VAL A 78 -8.47 2.63 5.79
N ASN A 79 -8.43 2.87 7.10
CA ASN A 79 -8.84 4.16 7.65
C ASN A 79 -7.75 5.20 7.42
N CYS A 80 -8.13 6.48 7.30
CA CYS A 80 -7.15 7.56 7.13
C CYS A 80 -6.13 7.57 8.28
N GLU A 81 -6.58 7.29 9.50
CA GLU A 81 -5.76 7.33 10.72
C GLU A 81 -4.72 6.21 10.79
N ASP A 82 -4.86 5.14 10.00
CA ASP A 82 -3.87 4.06 9.92
C ASP A 82 -2.57 4.55 9.25
N CYS A 83 -2.68 5.55 8.36
CA CYS A 83 -1.55 6.18 7.67
C CYS A 83 -1.23 7.59 8.20
N HIS A 84 -2.24 8.31 8.70
CA HIS A 84 -2.13 9.71 9.09
C HIS A 84 -2.09 9.93 10.60
N GLY A 85 -2.29 8.90 11.43
CA GLY A 85 -2.42 9.06 12.86
C GLY A 85 -3.73 9.75 13.28
N PRO A 86 -3.84 10.21 14.54
CA PRO A 86 -5.10 10.67 15.12
C PRO A 86 -5.67 11.93 14.45
N ALA A 87 -6.91 11.88 13.96
CA ALA A 87 -7.53 12.94 13.16
C ALA A 87 -8.42 13.92 13.94
N HIS A 88 -8.55 13.80 15.27
CA HIS A 88 -9.47 14.62 16.08
C HIS A 88 -9.40 16.14 15.83
N LEU A 89 -8.21 16.74 15.79
CA LEU A 89 -8.09 18.19 15.52
C LEU A 89 -8.49 18.56 14.09
N HIS A 90 -8.13 17.71 13.13
CA HIS A 90 -8.50 17.88 11.72
C HIS A 90 -10.02 17.86 11.54
N VAL A 91 -10.69 16.83 12.07
CA VAL A 91 -12.15 16.69 11.97
C VAL A 91 -12.87 17.85 12.65
N LYS A 92 -12.49 18.18 13.90
CA LYS A 92 -13.11 19.26 14.67
C LYS A 92 -13.00 20.62 13.97
N PHE A 93 -11.81 20.96 13.47
CA PHE A 93 -11.59 22.19 12.70
C PHE A 93 -12.53 22.29 11.50
N PHE A 94 -12.63 21.25 10.68
CA PHE A 94 -13.48 21.25 9.48
C PHE A 94 -14.99 21.13 9.78
N LEU A 95 -15.38 20.66 10.96
CA LEU A 95 -16.75 20.74 11.46
C LEU A 95 -17.11 22.12 12.06
N GLY A 96 -16.11 23.00 12.26
CA GLY A 96 -16.29 24.24 13.01
C GLY A 96 -16.45 24.02 14.52
N GLU A 97 -16.12 22.83 15.01
CA GLU A 97 -16.11 22.48 16.42
C GLU A 97 -14.76 22.89 17.02
N GLY A 98 -14.74 23.83 17.96
CA GLY A 98 -13.51 24.33 18.58
C GLY A 98 -13.18 25.80 18.26
N GLY A 99 -13.95 26.46 17.38
CA GLY A 99 -13.84 27.89 17.12
C GLY A 99 -12.40 28.34 16.81
N ASP A 100 -11.99 29.47 17.38
CA ASP A 100 -10.66 30.05 17.18
C ASP A 100 -9.55 29.31 17.97
N GLU A 101 -9.86 28.27 18.76
CA GLU A 101 -8.88 27.54 19.59
C GLU A 101 -8.06 26.51 18.78
N ILE A 102 -8.56 26.08 17.62
CA ILE A 102 -7.85 25.15 16.73
C ILE A 102 -7.27 25.95 15.57
N ALA A 103 -5.94 26.14 15.59
CA ALA A 103 -5.24 26.74 14.47
C ALA A 103 -5.27 25.79 13.25
N GLU A 104 -5.40 26.36 12.04
CA GLU A 104 -5.34 25.57 10.79
C GLU A 104 -4.05 24.72 10.70
N ALA A 105 -2.94 25.25 11.18
CA ALA A 105 -1.64 24.55 11.19
C ALA A 105 -1.64 23.27 12.06
N SER A 106 -2.47 23.20 13.12
CA SER A 106 -2.61 22.00 13.96
C SER A 106 -3.74 21.08 13.49
N ALA A 107 -4.58 21.54 12.56
CA ALA A 107 -5.66 20.78 11.93
C ALA A 107 -5.21 20.06 10.65
N VAL A 108 -3.92 19.78 10.49
CA VAL A 108 -3.38 19.01 9.36
C VAL A 108 -3.17 17.57 9.78
N LEU A 109 -3.59 16.62 8.94
CA LEU A 109 -3.27 15.21 9.14
C LEU A 109 -1.75 14.99 9.05
N PRO A 110 -1.12 14.39 10.07
CA PRO A 110 0.29 14.00 9.99
C PRO A 110 0.58 13.20 8.71
N ARG A 111 1.75 13.44 8.12
CA ARG A 111 2.24 12.70 6.94
C ARG A 111 3.40 11.81 7.36
N GLU A 112 3.13 10.81 8.19
CA GLU A 112 4.16 9.87 8.66
C GLU A 112 4.32 8.70 7.68
N TYR A 113 4.64 9.02 6.42
CA TYR A 113 4.87 8.00 5.38
C TYR A 113 6.30 7.48 5.43
N THR A 114 6.58 6.65 6.43
CA THR A 114 7.88 5.97 6.55
C THR A 114 7.89 4.67 5.75
N LEU A 115 9.08 4.23 5.33
CA LEU A 115 9.27 2.93 4.68
C LEU A 115 8.68 1.79 5.55
N GLU A 116 9.01 1.77 6.85
CA GLU A 116 8.49 0.77 7.78
C GLU A 116 6.97 0.88 8.01
N GLY A 117 6.40 2.09 7.94
CA GLY A 117 4.95 2.28 8.00
C GLY A 117 4.22 1.55 6.87
N CYS A 118 4.74 1.67 5.63
CA CYS A 118 4.19 0.93 4.49
C CYS A 118 4.43 -0.58 4.62
N LEU A 119 5.65 -0.99 5.01
CA LEU A 119 6.03 -2.40 5.15
C LEU A 119 5.30 -3.09 6.31
N PHE A 120 4.82 -2.34 7.31
CA PHE A 120 3.97 -2.88 8.36
C PHE A 120 2.80 -3.66 7.78
N CYS A 121 2.19 -3.18 6.69
CA CYS A 121 1.10 -3.87 5.99
C CYS A 121 1.57 -4.62 4.73
N HIS A 122 2.53 -4.09 3.97
CA HIS A 122 2.87 -4.61 2.64
C HIS A 122 4.07 -5.57 2.60
N ARG A 123 4.82 -5.77 3.69
CA ARG A 123 5.92 -6.75 3.70
C ARG A 123 5.42 -8.16 3.35
N LYS A 124 6.18 -8.86 2.51
CA LYS A 124 5.99 -10.28 2.20
C LYS A 124 6.18 -11.12 3.46
N LEU A 125 5.12 -11.80 3.89
CA LEU A 125 5.10 -12.66 5.07
C LEU A 125 4.39 -13.97 4.74
N ALA A 126 4.94 -15.10 5.17
CA ALA A 126 4.36 -16.42 4.92
C ALA A 126 2.93 -16.57 5.49
N ALA A 127 2.61 -15.85 6.57
CA ALA A 127 1.30 -15.89 7.23
C ALA A 127 0.24 -15.01 6.53
N ARG A 128 0.62 -14.15 5.57
CA ARG A 128 -0.32 -13.25 4.91
C ARG A 128 -1.02 -13.91 3.72
N PRO A 129 -2.29 -13.57 3.47
CA PRO A 129 -3.01 -14.06 2.29
C PRO A 129 -2.26 -13.74 0.99
N ARG A 130 -2.18 -14.71 0.09
CA ARG A 130 -1.49 -14.54 -1.22
C ARG A 130 -2.16 -13.51 -2.13
N ASN A 131 -3.43 -13.20 -1.89
CA ASN A 131 -4.21 -12.20 -2.62
C ASN A 131 -4.10 -10.78 -2.04
N PHE A 132 -3.34 -10.59 -0.95
CA PHE A 132 -3.01 -9.25 -0.43
C PHE A 132 -1.71 -8.76 -1.10
N PRO A 133 -1.63 -7.49 -1.57
CA PRO A 133 -0.41 -6.95 -2.17
C PRO A 133 0.76 -6.97 -1.19
N GLN A 134 1.74 -7.81 -1.51
CA GLN A 134 2.91 -8.04 -0.68
C GLN A 134 4.18 -7.83 -1.48
N VAL A 135 5.18 -7.25 -0.83
CA VAL A 135 6.46 -6.90 -1.41
C VAL A 135 7.59 -7.35 -0.52
N ASP A 136 8.60 -7.98 -1.12
CA ASP A 136 9.92 -8.09 -0.51
C ASP A 136 10.70 -6.83 -0.89
N PRO A 137 11.06 -5.95 0.06
CA PRO A 137 11.66 -4.65 -0.26
C PRO A 137 13.01 -4.79 -0.97
N GLU A 138 13.79 -5.83 -0.66
CA GLU A 138 15.09 -6.06 -1.28
C GLU A 138 14.91 -6.50 -2.73
N GLU A 139 14.07 -7.50 -2.99
CA GLU A 139 13.74 -7.94 -4.36
C GLU A 139 13.15 -6.78 -5.19
N HIS A 140 12.30 -5.95 -4.57
CA HIS A 140 11.59 -4.87 -5.24
C HIS A 140 12.49 -3.70 -5.61
N PHE A 141 13.34 -3.25 -4.69
CA PHE A 141 14.32 -2.20 -4.97
C PHE A 141 15.39 -2.66 -5.95
N ALA A 142 15.85 -3.92 -5.83
CA ALA A 142 16.79 -4.49 -6.80
C ALA A 142 16.19 -4.53 -8.21
N PHE A 143 14.93 -4.95 -8.34
CA PHE A 143 14.22 -4.98 -9.63
C PHE A 143 14.09 -3.60 -10.27
N LEU A 144 13.93 -2.53 -9.48
CA LEU A 144 13.83 -1.15 -9.94
C LEU A 144 15.17 -0.40 -9.96
N HIS A 145 16.28 -1.10 -9.73
CA HIS A 145 17.62 -0.51 -9.71
C HIS A 145 17.77 0.68 -8.74
N VAL A 146 17.06 0.63 -7.61
CA VAL A 146 17.17 1.61 -6.52
C VAL A 146 18.45 1.32 -5.73
N ASN A 147 19.33 2.33 -5.63
CA ASN A 147 20.61 2.19 -4.93
C ASN A 147 20.55 2.62 -3.45
N ASP A 148 19.48 3.31 -3.04
CA ASP A 148 19.21 3.68 -1.65
C ASP A 148 18.00 2.89 -1.13
N ALA A 149 18.28 1.83 -0.37
CA ALA A 149 17.25 0.98 0.22
C ALA A 149 16.43 1.68 1.33
N THR A 150 16.74 2.93 1.68
CA THR A 150 15.93 3.75 2.60
C THR A 150 14.91 4.63 1.89
N THR A 151 14.89 4.62 0.55
CA THR A 151 13.95 5.38 -0.29
C THR A 151 12.50 5.10 0.13
N PRO A 152 11.73 6.12 0.55
CA PRO A 152 10.32 5.93 0.93
C PRO A 152 9.48 5.42 -0.25
N CYS A 153 8.52 4.54 0.01
CA CYS A 153 7.63 4.00 -1.03
C CYS A 153 6.88 5.12 -1.79
N ILE A 154 6.63 6.25 -1.12
CA ILE A 154 5.90 7.39 -1.68
C ILE A 154 6.66 8.17 -2.76
N GLU A 155 7.97 7.96 -2.90
CA GLU A 155 8.75 8.52 -4.01
C GLU A 155 8.36 7.88 -5.36
N CYS A 156 7.77 6.68 -5.31
CA CYS A 156 7.28 5.94 -6.47
C CYS A 156 5.76 5.78 -6.47
N HIS A 157 5.13 5.52 -5.33
CA HIS A 157 3.71 5.14 -5.23
C HIS A 157 2.88 6.19 -4.49
N GLY A 158 1.76 6.62 -5.07
CA GLY A 158 0.78 7.43 -4.35
C GLY A 158 -0.03 6.56 -3.36
N PRO A 159 -0.09 6.85 -2.06
CA PRO A 159 -0.88 6.04 -1.12
C PRO A 159 -2.38 6.06 -1.41
N HIS A 160 -2.86 7.09 -2.11
CA HIS A 160 -4.25 7.20 -2.58
C HIS A 160 -4.45 6.73 -4.03
N GLU A 161 -3.37 6.51 -4.79
CA GLU A 161 -3.42 5.97 -6.15
C GLU A 161 -2.16 5.13 -6.40
N PRO A 162 -2.05 3.95 -5.76
CA PRO A 162 -0.85 3.12 -5.85
C PRO A 162 -0.68 2.45 -7.21
N LEU A 163 -1.77 2.40 -8.01
CA LEU A 163 -1.81 1.85 -9.36
C LEU A 163 -1.99 2.98 -10.38
N PHE A 164 -1.16 2.97 -11.41
CA PHE A 164 -1.12 3.97 -12.47
C PHE A 164 -2.01 3.54 -13.66
N LEU A 165 -3.31 3.41 -13.37
CA LEU A 165 -4.28 2.91 -14.34
C LEU A 165 -4.53 3.92 -15.47
N LEU A 166 -4.60 3.43 -16.71
CA LEU A 166 -5.05 4.22 -17.86
C LEU A 166 -6.56 4.48 -17.86
N THR A 167 -7.33 3.48 -17.44
CA THR A 167 -8.79 3.53 -17.47
C THR A 167 -9.35 3.39 -16.06
N ARG A 168 -10.58 3.87 -15.86
CA ARG A 168 -11.26 3.65 -14.57
C ARG A 168 -11.57 2.16 -14.41
N VAL A 169 -11.54 1.67 -13.16
CA VAL A 169 -11.88 0.28 -12.82
C VAL A 169 -13.25 -0.13 -13.39
N SER A 170 -14.24 0.77 -13.33
CA SER A 170 -15.59 0.57 -13.85
C SER A 170 -15.67 0.43 -15.38
N GLU A 171 -14.69 0.97 -16.09
CA GLU A 171 -14.60 0.97 -17.56
C GLU A 171 -13.70 -0.16 -18.08
N ALA A 172 -13.04 -0.89 -17.17
CA ALA A 172 -12.12 -1.97 -17.52
C ALA A 172 -12.87 -3.17 -18.11
N ARG A 173 -12.26 -3.77 -19.14
CA ARG A 173 -12.82 -4.91 -19.88
C ARG A 173 -12.99 -6.09 -18.93
N ILE A 174 -14.20 -6.67 -18.94
CA ILE A 174 -14.47 -7.95 -18.27
C ILE A 174 -13.71 -9.04 -19.01
N HIS A 175 -13.04 -9.90 -18.25
CA HIS A 175 -12.24 -10.99 -18.77
C HIS A 175 -12.72 -12.31 -18.16
N PRO A 176 -13.04 -13.33 -18.97
CA PRO A 176 -13.51 -14.61 -18.47
C PRO A 176 -12.40 -15.34 -17.70
N ILE A 177 -12.81 -16.11 -16.70
CA ILE A 177 -11.98 -17.15 -16.08
C ILE A 177 -12.44 -18.49 -16.66
N ILE A 178 -11.47 -19.31 -17.08
CA ILE A 178 -11.77 -20.65 -17.56
C ILE A 178 -12.04 -21.55 -16.36
N GLN A 179 -13.27 -22.07 -16.28
CA GLN A 179 -13.74 -23.00 -15.26
C GLN A 179 -14.26 -24.31 -15.85
N GLU A 180 -14.56 -24.34 -17.15
CA GLU A 180 -15.20 -25.47 -17.80
C GLU A 180 -14.48 -25.86 -19.10
N CYS A 181 -14.35 -27.17 -19.35
CA CYS A 181 -13.69 -27.69 -20.56
C CYS A 181 -14.31 -27.12 -21.85
N ARG A 182 -15.64 -26.89 -21.87
CA ARG A 182 -16.34 -26.37 -23.05
C ARG A 182 -15.97 -24.93 -23.44
N GLN A 183 -15.28 -24.19 -22.57
CA GLN A 183 -14.79 -22.85 -22.90
C GLN A 183 -13.59 -22.91 -23.86
N CYS A 184 -12.93 -24.07 -23.99
CA CYS A 184 -11.86 -24.32 -24.96
C CYS A 184 -12.25 -25.40 -25.99
N HIS A 185 -13.10 -26.36 -25.61
CA HIS A 185 -13.48 -27.48 -26.45
C HIS A 185 -14.90 -27.33 -27.01
N ALA A 186 -15.04 -27.42 -28.32
CA ALA A 186 -16.35 -27.37 -28.99
C ALA A 186 -17.20 -28.64 -28.73
N THR A 187 -16.57 -29.75 -28.38
CA THR A 187 -17.22 -31.03 -28.10
C THR A 187 -16.80 -31.58 -26.75
N PRO A 188 -17.64 -32.39 -26.08
CA PRO A 188 -17.24 -33.10 -24.87
C PRO A 188 -15.96 -33.90 -25.11
N VAL A 189 -15.04 -33.84 -24.15
CA VAL A 189 -13.76 -34.58 -24.20
C VAL A 189 -13.85 -35.72 -23.20
N GLU A 190 -13.56 -36.94 -23.64
CA GLU A 190 -13.48 -38.12 -22.76
C GLU A 190 -12.04 -38.29 -22.24
N GLY A 191 -11.89 -38.54 -20.94
CA GLY A 191 -10.60 -38.82 -20.29
C GLY A 191 -10.09 -37.72 -19.35
N ASP A 192 -8.95 -37.96 -18.70
CA ASP A 192 -8.29 -36.98 -17.82
C ASP A 192 -7.39 -36.05 -18.66
N HIS A 193 -7.63 -34.74 -18.56
CA HIS A 193 -6.78 -33.70 -19.17
C HIS A 193 -5.28 -33.88 -18.85
N ARG A 194 -4.94 -34.43 -17.68
CA ARG A 194 -3.53 -34.70 -17.29
C ARG A 194 -2.85 -35.76 -18.15
N ALA A 195 -3.62 -36.60 -18.84
CA ALA A 195 -3.10 -37.61 -19.76
C ALA A 195 -2.80 -37.04 -21.16
N VAL A 196 -3.23 -35.81 -21.45
CA VAL A 196 -3.02 -35.16 -22.74
C VAL A 196 -1.74 -34.33 -22.70
N ALA A 197 -0.74 -34.73 -23.47
CA ALA A 197 0.54 -34.03 -23.55
C ALA A 197 0.33 -32.57 -23.99
N GLY A 198 0.82 -31.63 -23.19
CA GLY A 198 0.72 -30.20 -23.47
C GLY A 198 -0.63 -29.55 -23.15
N HIS A 199 -1.60 -30.28 -22.57
CA HIS A 199 -2.81 -29.65 -22.04
C HIS A 199 -2.47 -28.78 -20.82
N PRO A 200 -2.91 -27.52 -20.75
CA PRO A 200 -2.62 -26.65 -19.62
C PRO A 200 -3.31 -27.19 -18.35
N VAL A 201 -2.56 -27.29 -17.26
CA VAL A 201 -3.09 -27.63 -15.92
C VAL A 201 -3.52 -26.36 -15.17
N ILE A 202 -2.88 -25.23 -15.52
CA ILE A 202 -3.23 -23.88 -15.12
C ILE A 202 -3.30 -23.07 -16.42
N PHE A 203 -4.42 -22.38 -16.64
CA PHE A 203 -4.58 -21.53 -17.82
C PHE A 203 -3.73 -20.26 -17.68
N GLU A 204 -2.87 -20.03 -18.66
CA GLU A 204 -2.00 -18.86 -18.76
C GLU A 204 -2.46 -17.95 -19.90
N CYS A 205 -1.96 -16.71 -19.93
CA CYS A 205 -2.32 -15.73 -20.97
C CYS A 205 -2.08 -16.27 -22.39
N ARG A 206 -1.02 -17.07 -22.60
CA ARG A 206 -0.65 -17.65 -23.89
C ARG A 206 -1.68 -18.64 -24.46
N ASP A 207 -2.47 -19.28 -23.61
CA ASP A 207 -3.43 -20.30 -24.05
C ASP A 207 -4.56 -19.67 -24.88
N CYS A 208 -4.91 -18.41 -24.59
CA CYS A 208 -5.88 -17.62 -25.36
C CYS A 208 -5.22 -16.57 -26.26
N HIS A 209 -4.09 -15.98 -25.83
CA HIS A 209 -3.43 -14.85 -26.48
C HIS A 209 -2.07 -15.21 -27.10
N ARG A 210 -1.90 -16.43 -27.61
CA ARG A 210 -0.62 -16.93 -28.17
C ARG A 210 0.10 -15.92 -29.05
N LYS A 211 -0.59 -15.35 -30.05
CA LYS A 211 0.00 -14.35 -30.96
C LYS A 211 0.58 -13.13 -30.23
N VAL A 212 -0.13 -12.62 -29.23
CA VAL A 212 0.30 -11.44 -28.46
C VAL A 212 1.48 -11.80 -27.56
N VAL A 213 1.49 -13.01 -26.98
CA VAL A 213 2.60 -13.48 -26.14
C VAL A 213 3.85 -13.74 -26.97
N GLU A 214 3.72 -14.35 -28.16
CA GLU A 214 4.82 -14.57 -29.10
C GLU A 214 5.41 -13.25 -29.61
N ASP A 215 4.55 -12.27 -29.94
CA ASP A 215 4.98 -10.92 -30.31
C ASP A 215 5.74 -10.24 -29.17
N PHE A 216 5.15 -10.20 -27.96
CA PHE A 216 5.75 -9.55 -26.79
C PHE A 216 7.10 -10.15 -26.39
N ALA A 217 7.29 -11.46 -26.57
CA ALA A 217 8.54 -12.14 -26.24
C ALA A 217 9.76 -11.63 -27.06
N GLY A 218 9.53 -11.00 -28.21
CA GLY A 218 10.57 -10.42 -29.06
C GLY A 218 10.78 -8.91 -28.87
N ARG A 219 10.15 -8.28 -27.86
CA ARG A 219 10.09 -6.83 -27.68
C ARG A 219 10.98 -6.38 -26.52
N GLU A 220 11.26 -5.08 -26.42
CA GLU A 220 12.17 -4.49 -25.43
C GLU A 220 11.76 -4.79 -23.97
N HIS A 221 10.45 -5.00 -23.75
CA HIS A 221 9.89 -5.26 -22.42
C HIS A 221 9.66 -6.75 -22.11
N ALA A 222 10.18 -7.67 -22.92
CA ALA A 222 9.96 -9.12 -22.77
C ALA A 222 10.40 -9.68 -21.39
N PHE A 223 11.26 -8.97 -20.66
CA PHE A 223 11.67 -9.31 -19.30
C PHE A 223 10.55 -9.09 -18.26
N LEU A 224 9.56 -8.26 -18.55
CA LEU A 224 8.39 -8.05 -17.70
C LEU A 224 7.38 -9.17 -17.88
N ARG A 225 6.66 -9.49 -16.81
CA ARG A 225 5.46 -10.34 -16.92
C ARG A 225 4.35 -9.53 -17.56
N CYS A 226 3.45 -10.19 -18.31
CA CYS A 226 2.25 -9.56 -18.85
C CYS A 226 1.45 -8.84 -17.75
N THR A 227 1.41 -9.41 -16.55
CA THR A 227 0.72 -8.86 -15.38
C THR A 227 1.36 -7.61 -14.76
N ALA A 228 2.54 -7.18 -15.22
CA ALA A 228 3.10 -5.88 -14.83
C ALA A 228 2.27 -4.74 -15.43
N CYS A 229 1.89 -4.89 -16.70
CA CYS A 229 1.10 -3.91 -17.44
C CYS A 229 -0.41 -4.26 -17.47
N HIS A 230 -0.74 -5.55 -17.50
CA HIS A 230 -2.11 -6.07 -17.58
C HIS A 230 -2.55 -6.68 -16.26
N LEU A 231 -3.05 -5.85 -15.35
CA LEU A 231 -3.47 -6.29 -14.01
C LEU A 231 -4.82 -7.00 -14.09
N PHE A 232 -4.84 -8.29 -13.80
CA PHE A 232 -6.09 -9.04 -13.66
C PHE A 232 -6.58 -9.00 -12.21
N TYR A 233 -7.84 -8.61 -12.02
CA TYR A 233 -8.52 -8.69 -10.74
C TYR A 233 -9.75 -9.58 -10.87
N GLN A 234 -9.77 -10.66 -10.11
CA GLN A 234 -10.90 -11.56 -10.04
C GLN A 234 -12.06 -10.89 -9.28
N GLU A 235 -13.22 -10.74 -9.93
CA GLU A 235 -14.42 -10.21 -9.28
C GLU A 235 -15.27 -11.33 -8.69
N ASN A 236 -15.32 -12.47 -9.38
CA ASN A 236 -16.05 -13.66 -8.95
C ASN A 236 -15.42 -14.91 -9.58
N GLU A 237 -16.07 -16.06 -9.42
CA GLU A 237 -15.55 -17.34 -9.88
C GLU A 237 -15.42 -17.43 -11.41
N SER A 238 -16.31 -16.81 -12.18
CA SER A 238 -16.38 -16.96 -13.64
C SER A 238 -15.80 -15.78 -14.43
N ALA A 239 -15.56 -14.65 -13.77
CA ALA A 239 -15.08 -13.44 -14.42
C ALA A 239 -14.21 -12.55 -13.50
N GLY A 240 -13.32 -11.81 -14.13
CA GLY A 240 -12.61 -10.69 -13.54
C GLY A 240 -12.54 -9.51 -14.49
N ARG A 241 -11.71 -8.52 -14.16
CA ARG A 241 -11.36 -7.39 -15.04
C ARG A 241 -9.88 -7.34 -15.28
N ILE A 242 -9.50 -6.88 -16.48
CA ILE A 242 -8.11 -6.52 -16.78
C ILE A 242 -7.99 -5.00 -16.86
N PHE A 243 -7.10 -4.45 -16.02
CA PHE A 243 -6.68 -3.05 -16.05
C PHE A 243 -5.35 -2.90 -16.77
N LYS A 244 -5.13 -1.75 -17.40
CA LYS A 244 -3.86 -1.42 -18.07
C LYS A 244 -3.09 -0.38 -17.25
N ASN A 245 -1.92 -0.77 -16.74
CA ASN A 245 -0.87 0.15 -16.26
C ASN A 245 -0.11 0.70 -17.47
N GLY A 246 -0.74 1.59 -18.23
CA GLY A 246 -0.09 2.24 -19.38
C GLY A 246 -0.02 3.76 -19.24
N ASN A 247 -0.33 4.28 -18.04
CA ASN A 247 -0.22 5.69 -17.76
C ASN A 247 1.27 6.08 -17.79
N GLN A 248 1.61 7.26 -18.32
CA GLN A 248 3.00 7.74 -18.35
C GLN A 248 3.70 7.65 -16.98
N ARG A 249 2.97 7.86 -15.88
CA ARG A 249 3.50 7.70 -14.51
C ARG A 249 4.00 6.28 -14.21
N PHE A 250 3.37 5.26 -14.78
CA PHE A 250 3.86 3.88 -14.69
C PHE A 250 5.21 3.73 -15.39
N CYS A 251 5.32 4.23 -16.63
CA CYS A 251 6.55 4.15 -17.42
C CYS A 251 7.71 4.85 -16.70
N LEU A 252 7.41 6.00 -16.06
CA LEU A 252 8.37 6.80 -15.30
C LEU A 252 8.88 6.09 -14.02
N LEU A 253 8.19 5.06 -13.51
CA LEU A 253 8.72 4.24 -12.41
C LEU A 253 10.05 3.58 -12.75
N CYS A 254 10.29 3.26 -14.02
CA CYS A 254 11.59 2.77 -14.48
C CYS A 254 12.35 3.89 -15.21
N HIS A 255 11.71 4.54 -16.16
CA HIS A 255 12.37 5.42 -17.12
C HIS A 255 12.66 6.84 -16.60
N GLU A 256 12.15 7.27 -15.45
CA GLU A 256 12.53 8.58 -14.92
C GLU A 256 13.91 8.53 -14.28
N LYS A 257 14.80 9.43 -14.71
CA LYS A 257 16.09 9.66 -14.08
C LYS A 257 15.90 10.23 -12.68
N LYS A 258 16.47 9.55 -11.69
CA LYS A 258 16.49 9.96 -10.27
C LYS A 258 17.88 9.71 -9.68
N ASP A 259 18.28 10.51 -8.70
CA ASP A 259 19.61 10.37 -8.08
C ASP A 259 19.77 9.06 -7.28
N TRP A 260 18.65 8.50 -6.82
CA TRP A 260 18.56 7.24 -6.07
C TRP A 260 18.28 6.00 -6.94
N LYS A 261 18.32 6.14 -8.28
CA LYS A 261 18.32 5.02 -9.21
C LYS A 261 19.66 4.93 -9.90
N ASN A 262 20.20 3.73 -10.02
CA ASN A 262 21.28 3.52 -10.96
C ASN A 262 20.70 3.57 -12.39
N GLY A 263 21.43 4.19 -13.32
CA GLY A 263 21.03 4.28 -14.72
C GLY A 263 21.32 3.00 -15.52
N GLU A 264 21.56 1.88 -14.82
CA GLU A 264 21.84 0.60 -15.43
C GLU A 264 20.52 -0.13 -15.68
N GLY A 265 20.48 -1.04 -16.64
CA GLY A 265 19.30 -1.87 -16.94
C GLY A 265 18.33 -1.32 -17.99
N TRP A 266 18.01 -0.02 -17.99
CA TRP A 266 17.09 0.57 -18.98
C TRP A 266 17.34 2.07 -19.23
N PRO A 267 16.91 2.61 -20.40
CA PRO A 267 17.06 4.03 -20.70
C PRO A 267 16.31 4.90 -19.69
N GLN A 268 16.99 5.92 -19.16
CA GLN A 268 16.38 6.92 -18.28
C GLN A 268 16.31 8.29 -18.96
N ILE A 269 15.22 9.01 -18.70
CA ILE A 269 14.89 10.31 -19.28
C ILE A 269 14.64 11.34 -18.18
N VAL A 270 14.80 12.62 -18.53
CA VAL A 270 14.25 13.74 -17.77
C VAL A 270 12.94 14.13 -18.46
N PRO A 271 11.76 13.90 -17.86
CA PRO A 271 10.47 14.08 -18.55
C PRO A 271 10.27 15.47 -19.15
N ALA A 272 10.82 16.50 -18.49
CA ALA A 272 10.73 17.89 -18.96
C ALA A 272 11.38 18.12 -20.33
N ASN A 273 12.43 17.35 -20.66
CA ASN A 273 13.29 17.53 -21.83
C ASN A 273 13.13 16.43 -22.88
N HIS A 274 12.41 15.34 -22.57
CA HIS A 274 12.26 14.23 -23.50
C HIS A 274 11.37 14.54 -24.73
N PRO A 275 10.21 15.20 -24.61
CA PRO A 275 9.38 15.54 -25.78
C PRO A 275 9.86 16.81 -26.51
N GLU A 276 11.17 17.08 -26.53
CA GLU A 276 11.71 18.30 -27.13
C GLU A 276 11.37 18.37 -28.63
N GLY A 277 10.68 19.44 -29.03
CA GLY A 277 10.27 19.65 -30.43
C GLY A 277 8.95 18.98 -30.85
N VAL A 278 8.20 18.36 -29.94
CA VAL A 278 6.88 17.77 -30.23
C VAL A 278 5.79 18.51 -29.43
N GLU A 279 4.80 19.08 -30.12
CA GLU A 279 3.66 19.73 -29.48
C GLU A 279 2.68 18.66 -28.99
N MET A 280 2.63 18.45 -27.67
CA MET A 280 1.80 17.42 -27.04
C MET A 280 1.24 17.89 -25.70
N ASP A 281 0.09 17.35 -25.32
CA ASP A 281 -0.45 17.52 -23.97
C ASP A 281 0.41 16.74 -22.97
N ARG A 282 1.12 17.46 -22.10
CA ARG A 282 1.99 16.86 -21.07
C ARG A 282 1.20 16.14 -19.99
N ASP A 283 -0.09 16.44 -19.85
CA ASP A 283 -0.97 15.80 -18.89
C ASP A 283 -1.68 14.56 -19.47
N ASP A 284 -1.49 14.26 -20.76
CA ASP A 284 -2.04 13.05 -21.39
C ASP A 284 -1.44 11.80 -20.73
N PRO A 285 -2.26 10.95 -20.06
CA PRO A 285 -1.77 9.72 -19.45
C PRO A 285 -1.19 8.73 -20.47
N THR A 286 -1.52 8.83 -21.75
CA THR A 286 -1.08 7.92 -22.81
C THR A 286 0.16 8.39 -23.58
N LEU A 287 0.72 9.56 -23.22
CA LEU A 287 1.80 10.22 -23.95
C LEU A 287 2.96 9.29 -24.35
N CYS A 288 3.48 8.49 -23.41
CA CYS A 288 4.58 7.57 -23.69
C CYS A 288 4.19 6.48 -24.71
N LEU A 289 2.97 5.97 -24.62
CA LEU A 289 2.49 4.92 -25.52
C LEU A 289 2.25 5.45 -26.93
N ALA A 290 1.86 6.73 -27.08
CA ALA A 290 1.66 7.33 -28.40
C ALA A 290 2.91 7.25 -29.30
N CYS A 291 4.12 7.21 -28.71
CA CYS A 291 5.38 7.10 -29.46
C CYS A 291 6.11 5.76 -29.27
N HIS A 292 5.90 5.06 -28.15
CA HIS A 292 6.70 3.88 -27.80
C HIS A 292 5.93 2.57 -27.75
N LEU A 293 4.65 2.54 -28.16
CA LEU A 293 3.85 1.31 -28.12
C LEU A 293 4.46 0.18 -28.97
N GLU A 294 5.13 0.49 -30.07
CA GLU A 294 5.82 -0.48 -30.94
C GLU A 294 6.97 -1.22 -30.24
N ASN A 295 7.55 -0.62 -29.20
CA ASN A 295 8.57 -1.25 -28.34
C ASN A 295 7.97 -2.32 -27.41
N ILE A 296 6.64 -2.42 -27.36
CA ILE A 296 5.88 -3.32 -26.47
C ILE A 296 5.07 -4.32 -27.31
N HIS A 297 4.36 -3.83 -28.34
CA HIS A 297 3.50 -4.65 -29.20
C HIS A 297 3.62 -4.25 -30.66
N GLY A 298 3.60 -5.22 -31.57
CA GLY A 298 3.52 -4.97 -33.02
C GLY A 298 2.11 -4.55 -33.47
N GLU A 299 2.01 -3.98 -34.67
CA GLU A 299 0.75 -3.46 -35.25
C GLU A 299 -0.42 -4.46 -35.16
N GLU A 300 -0.21 -5.72 -35.53
CA GLU A 300 -1.26 -6.76 -35.48
C GLU A 300 -1.74 -7.07 -34.04
N ALA A 301 -0.87 -6.93 -33.04
CA ALA A 301 -1.22 -7.08 -31.62
C ALA A 301 -1.95 -5.83 -31.09
N MET A 302 -1.61 -4.65 -31.61
CA MET A 302 -2.28 -3.39 -31.28
C MET A 302 -3.72 -3.33 -31.79
N GLU A 303 -4.00 -3.83 -33.00
CA GLU A 303 -5.34 -3.85 -33.62
C GLU A 303 -6.37 -4.68 -32.82
N ARG A 304 -5.93 -5.76 -32.16
CA ARG A 304 -6.81 -6.57 -31.28
C ARG A 304 -7.06 -5.94 -29.90
N GLY A 305 -6.24 -4.95 -29.54
CA GLY A 305 -6.29 -4.19 -28.31
C GLY A 305 -6.94 -2.81 -28.45
N ALA A 306 -7.34 -2.44 -29.68
CA ALA A 306 -8.18 -1.27 -29.95
C ALA A 306 -9.50 -1.40 -29.14
N PRO A 307 -10.03 -0.28 -28.62
CA PRO A 307 -11.18 -0.26 -27.72
C PRO A 307 -12.31 -1.21 -28.14
#